data_AF-A0A358M549-F1
#
_entry.id   AF-A0A358M549-F1
#
_cell.length_a   1.000
_cell.length_b   1.000
_cell.length_c   1.000
_cell.angle_alpha   90.00
_cell.angle_beta   90.00
_cell.angle_gamma   90.00
#
_symmetry.space_group_name_H-M   'P 1'
#
loop_
_entity.id
_entity.type
_entity.pdbx_description
1 polymer ?
#
loop_
_entity_poly.entity_id
_entity_poly.type
_entity_poly.pdbx_seq_one_letter_code
_entity_poly.pdbx_strand_id
1 'polypeptide(L)' 'MSRIQIQNLTFSYDGSCDTIFENVSFQIDTDWKLGFTGRNGRGKTTFLNLLLGKYEYSGKITSPVEFGY' A
#
# COMPACT_ATOMS: atom_id res chain seq x y z
N MET A 1 16.32 2.06 12.95
CA MET A 1 15.35 2.83 12.16
C MET A 1 15.01 2.02 10.93
N SER A 2 13.86 1.36 10.96
CA SER A 2 13.36 0.58 9.82
C SER A 2 12.26 1.39 9.13
N ARG A 3 12.29 1.42 7.80
CA ARG A 3 11.31 2.19 7.01
C ARG A 3 10.69 1.31 5.94
N ILE A 4 9.37 1.38 5.82
CA ILE A 4 8.64 0.81 4.70
C ILE A 4 8.57 1.90 3.64
N GLN A 5 8.99 1.59 2.42
CA GLN A 5 9.10 2.54 1.32
C GLN A 5 8.17 2.13 0.18
N ILE A 6 7.28 3.05 -0.21
CA ILE A 6 6.35 2.92 -1.32
C ILE A 6 6.80 3.92 -2.39
N GLN A 7 7.04 3.43 -3.61
CA GLN A 7 7.48 4.24 -4.74
C GLN A 7 6.58 3.99 -5.94
N ASN A 8 5.99 5.07 -6.45
CA ASN A 8 5.23 5.12 -7.69
C ASN A 8 4.16 4.01 -7.76
N LEU A 9 3.49 3.76 -6.63
CA LEU A 9 2.49 2.71 -6.52
C LEU A 9 1.26 3.09 -7.34
N THR A 10 0.98 2.28 -8.35
CA THR A 10 -0.26 2.36 -9.13
C THR A 10 -0.96 1.01 -9.08
N PHE A 11 -2.26 1.03 -8.77
CA PHE A 11 -3.06 -0.18 -8.66
C PHE A 11 -4.53 0.07 -9.01
N SER A 12 -5.07 -0.82 -9.83
CA SER A 12 -6.48 -1.04 -10.10
C SER A 12 -6.76 -2.55 -10.03
N TYR A 13 -8.00 -2.93 -9.74
CA TYR A 13 -8.41 -4.34 -9.87
C TYR A 13 -8.55 -4.71 -11.35
N ASP A 14 -8.29 -5.96 -11.68
CA ASP A 14 -8.48 -6.49 -13.03
C ASP A 14 -9.91 -6.25 -13.52
N GLY A 15 -10.03 -5.68 -14.73
CA GLY A 15 -11.32 -5.34 -15.34
C GLY A 15 -12.01 -4.10 -14.75
N SER A 16 -11.42 -3.43 -13.75
CA SER A 16 -11.92 -2.16 -13.22
C SER A 16 -11.36 -0.98 -13.98
N CYS A 17 -12.22 -0.01 -14.33
CA CYS A 17 -11.78 1.30 -14.81
C CYS A 17 -11.34 2.25 -13.68
N ASP A 18 -11.69 1.91 -12.42
CA ASP A 18 -11.37 2.73 -11.27
C ASP A 18 -9.98 2.40 -10.72
N THR A 19 -9.07 3.35 -10.87
CA THR A 19 -7.74 3.32 -10.24
C THR A 19 -7.88 3.63 -8.74
N ILE A 20 -7.36 2.74 -7.89
CA ILE A 20 -7.40 2.91 -6.42
C ILE A 20 -6.21 3.72 -5.94
N PHE A 21 -5.02 3.44 -6.48
CA PHE A 21 -3.80 4.19 -6.22
C PHE A 21 -3.22 4.63 -7.55
N GLU A 22 -2.87 5.91 -7.66
CA GLU A 22 -2.27 6.49 -8.86
C GLU A 22 -0.97 7.19 -8.48
N ASN A 23 0.16 6.59 -8.87
CA ASN A 23 1.51 7.12 -8.66
C ASN A 23 1.81 7.58 -7.22
N VAL A 24 1.39 6.77 -6.24
CA VAL A 24 1.54 7.11 -4.81
C VAL A 24 2.95 6.79 -4.34
N SER A 25 3.61 7.75 -3.67
CA SER A 25 4.95 7.58 -3.10
C SER A 25 5.03 8.15 -1.69
N PHE A 26 5.42 7.33 -0.72
CA PHE A 26 5.60 7.75 0.68
C PHE A 26 6.45 6.75 1.46
N GLN A 27 6.83 7.14 2.67
CA GLN A 27 7.59 6.32 3.59
C GLN A 27 6.85 6.22 4.93
N ILE A 28 6.91 5.04 5.54
CA ILE A 28 6.37 4.79 6.87
C ILE A 28 7.54 4.42 7.78
N ASP A 29 7.65 5.11 8.90
CA ASP A 29 8.59 4.74 9.96
C ASP A 29 7.98 3.63 10.82
N THR A 30 8.68 2.51 10.99
CA THR A 30 8.17 1.37 11.76
C THR A 30 8.27 1.59 13.27
N ASP A 31 8.99 2.63 13.70
CA ASP A 31 9.12 2.95 15.13
C ASP A 31 7.85 3.64 15.67
N TRP A 32 6.92 4.03 14.79
CA TRP A 32 5.69 4.75 15.13
C TRP A 32 4.44 3.88 14.99
N LYS A 33 3.42 4.19 15.81
CA LYS A 33 2.07 3.67 15.60
C LYS A 33 1.34 4.56 14.61
N LEU A 34 1.16 4.07 13.38
CA LEU A 34 0.44 4.77 12.32
C LEU A 34 -0.99 4.22 12.18
N GLY A 35 -1.97 5.13 12.08
CA GLY A 35 -3.36 4.78 11.76
C GLY A 35 -3.69 5.14 10.32
N PHE A 36 -4.25 4.21 9.55
CA PHE A 36 -4.70 4.47 8.18
C PHE A 36 -6.21 4.75 8.15
N THR A 37 -6.58 5.99 7.86
CA THR A 37 -7.96 6.48 7.96
C THR A 37 -8.51 6.92 6.60
N GLY A 38 -9.84 6.98 6.48
CA GLY A 38 -10.54 7.38 5.25
C GLY A 38 -11.92 6.76 5.14
N ARG A 39 -12.77 7.28 4.24
CA ARG A 39 -14.12 6.75 3.99
C ARG A 39 -14.07 5.30 3.48
N ASN A 40 -15.19 4.58 3.59
CA ASN A 40 -15.34 3.25 2.98
C ASN A 40 -15.15 3.34 1.46
N GLY A 41 -14.55 2.30 0.87
CA GLY A 41 -14.24 2.26 -0.57
C GLY A 41 -13.02 3.07 -1.02
N ARG A 42 -12.21 3.62 -0.12
CA ARG A 42 -11.00 4.43 -0.46
C ARG A 42 -9.68 3.64 -0.50
N GLY A 43 -9.74 2.33 -0.71
CA GLY A 43 -8.53 1.51 -0.89
C GLY A 43 -7.81 1.08 0.40
N LYS A 44 -8.36 1.29 1.60
CA LYS A 44 -7.68 0.92 2.87
C LYS A 44 -7.32 -0.56 2.97
N THR A 45 -8.32 -1.42 2.84
CA THR A 45 -8.11 -2.88 2.83
C THR A 45 -7.28 -3.32 1.63
N THR A 46 -7.46 -2.65 0.48
CA THR A 46 -6.64 -2.89 -0.71
C THR A 46 -5.16 -2.66 -0.42
N PHE A 47 -4.80 -1.53 0.21
CA PHE A 47 -3.43 -1.21 0.57
C PHE A 47 -2.81 -2.27 1.49
N LEU A 48 -3.54 -2.71 2.53
CA LEU A 48 -3.07 -3.78 3.41
C LEU A 48 -2.83 -5.09 2.65
N ASN A 49 -3.70 -5.44 1.71
CA ASN A 49 -3.51 -6.63 0.87
C ASN A 49 -2.32 -6.49 -0.11
N LEU A 50 -2.02 -5.28 -0.59
CA LEU A 50 -0.83 -5.01 -1.40
C LEU A 50 0.46 -5.19 -0.59
N LEU A 51 0.48 -4.70 0.66
CA LEU A 51 1.60 -4.94 1.59
C LEU A 51 1.80 -6.44 1.85
N LEU A 52 0.70 -7.19 1.97
CA LEU A 52 0.72 -8.66 2.13
C LEU A 52 1.06 -9.43 0.84
N GLY A 53 1.33 -8.74 -0.28
CA GLY A 53 1.70 -9.37 -1.55
C GLY A 53 0.56 -10.16 -2.22
N LYS A 54 -0.72 -9.83 -1.93
CA LYS A 54 -1.87 -10.58 -2.47
C LYS A 54 -2.30 -10.18 -3.88
N TYR A 55 -1.83 -9.04 -4.36
CA TYR A 55 -2.16 -8.54 -5.70
C TYR A 55 -0.90 -8.02 -6.39
N GLU A 56 -0.88 -8.15 -7.71
CA GLU A 56 0.10 -7.51 -8.58
C GLU A 56 -0.14 -6.00 -8.65
N TYR A 57 0.92 -5.21 -8.77
CA TYR A 57 0.85 -3.76 -8.85
C TYR A 57 2.04 -3.20 -9.64
N SER A 58 1.91 -1.96 -10.10
CA SER A 58 3.04 -1.21 -10.66
C SER A 58 3.72 -0.38 -9.57
N GLY A 59 5.04 -0.22 -9.69
CA GLY A 59 5.86 0.52 -8.72
C GLY A 59 6.66 -0.44 -7.84
N LYS A 60 7.02 0.01 -6.64
CA LYS A 60 7.83 -0.77 -5.71
C LYS A 60 7.41 -0.55 -4.26
N ILE A 61 7.19 -1.65 -3.54
CA ILE A 61 7.08 -1.66 -2.08
C ILE A 61 8.33 -2.37 -1.54
N THR A 62 9.10 -1.70 -0.69
CA THR A 62 10.28 -2.26 -0.01
C THR A 62 10.06 -2.18 1.49
N SER A 63 10.21 -3.31 2.18
CA SER A 63 10.00 -3.40 3.62
C SER A 63 11.10 -4.24 4.27
N PRO A 64 11.72 -3.77 5.37
CA PRO A 64 12.61 -4.58 6.20
C PRO A 64 11.85 -5.44 7.22
N VAL A 65 10.52 -5.39 7.24
CA VAL A 65 9.66 -6.13 8.17
C VAL A 65 8.66 -6.99 7.43
N GLU A 66 8.30 -8.14 8.02
CA GLU A 66 7.24 -9.00 7.53
C GLU A 66 5.86 -8.43 7.92
N PHE A 67 4.91 -8.53 7.00
CA PHE A 67 3.53 -8.12 7.23
C PHE A 67 2.69 -9.33 7.65
N GLY A 68 2.00 -9.22 8.78
CA GLY A 68 1.06 -10.22 9.29
C GLY A 68 -0.35 -9.67 9.45
N TYR A 69 -1.34 -10.56 9.52
CA TYR A 69 -2.73 -10.25 9.87
C TYR A 69 -3.18 -11.09 11.06
#